data_AF-A0AB39BPP8-F1
#
_entry.id   AF-A0AB39BPP8-F1
#
_cell.length_a   1.000
_cell.length_b   1.000
_cell.length_c   1.000
_cell.angle_alpha   90.00
_cell.angle_beta   90.00
_cell.angle_gamma   90.00
#
_symmetry.space_group_name_H-M   'P 1'
#
loop_
_entity.id
_entity.type
_entity.pdbx_description
1 polymer ?
#
loop_
_entity_poly.entity_id
_entity_poly.type
_entity_poly.pdbx_seq_one_letter_code
_entity_poly.pdbx_strand_id
1 'polypeptide(L)' 'MIEQLQQELSELQAKVRKVHSQIEELQRTCDHDFCGDSYYVKCSKCQKIEALYY' A
#
# COMPACT_ATOMS: atom_id res chain seq x y z
N MET A 1 8.92 -29.75 9.88
CA MET A 1 9.22 -29.19 8.54
C MET A 1 8.01 -28.46 7.96
N ILE A 2 6.82 -29.08 7.86
CA ILE A 2 5.59 -28.37 7.44
C ILE A 2 5.16 -27.29 8.45
N GLU A 3 5.25 -27.57 9.75
CA GLU A 3 4.88 -26.60 10.80
C GLU A 3 5.76 -25.34 10.79
N GLN A 4 7.06 -25.48 10.52
CA GLN A 4 7.97 -24.34 10.38
C GLN A 4 7.62 -23.47 9.17
N LEU A 5 7.28 -24.10 8.03
CA LEU A 5 6.83 -23.38 6.85
C LEU A 5 5.50 -22.66 7.06
N GLN A 6 4.57 -23.25 7.83
CA GLN A 6 3.32 -22.58 8.22
C GLN A 6 3.56 -21.40 9.15
N GLN A 7 4.53 -21.51 10.04
CA GLN A 7 4.93 -20.45 10.95
C GLN A 7 5.58 -19.29 10.18
N GLU A 8 6.50 -19.59 9.27
CA GLU A 8 7.10 -18.60 8.36
C GLU A 8 6.04 -17.92 7.49
N LEU A 9 5.07 -18.66 6.95
CA LEU A 9 3.93 -18.11 6.22
C LEU A 9 3.11 -17.14 7.08
N SER A 10 2.84 -17.51 8.34
CA SER A 10 2.08 -16.67 9.27
C SER A 10 2.84 -15.40 9.63
N GLU A 11 4.16 -15.49 9.84
CA GLU A 11 5.02 -14.34 10.09
C GLU A 11 5.14 -13.41 8.88
N LEU A 12 5.28 -13.97 7.68
CA LEU A 12 5.28 -13.24 6.42
C LEU A 12 3.94 -12.52 6.23
N GLN A 13 2.81 -13.19 6.47
CA GLN A 13 1.49 -12.56 6.42
C GLN A 13 1.32 -11.46 7.47
N ALA A 14 1.86 -11.63 8.68
CA ALA A 14 1.85 -10.60 9.70
C ALA A 14 2.69 -9.38 9.29
N LYS A 15 3.86 -9.60 8.68
CA LYS A 15 4.71 -8.54 8.13
C LYS A 15 4.00 -7.80 6.99
N VAL A 16 3.37 -8.53 6.06
CA VAL A 16 2.58 -7.93 4.97
C VAL A 16 1.46 -7.07 5.53
N ARG A 17 0.70 -7.56 6.52
CA ARG A 17 -0.36 -6.78 7.17
C ARG A 17 0.19 -5.52 7.84
N LYS A 18 1.32 -5.62 8.54
CA LYS A 18 1.96 -4.47 9.18
C LYS A 18 2.40 -3.43 8.16
N VAL A 19 3.05 -3.84 7.08
CA VAL A 19 3.48 -2.94 6.00
C VAL A 19 2.26 -2.30 5.33
N HIS A 20 1.18 -3.06 5.10
CA HIS A 20 -0.06 -2.53 4.56
C HIS A 20 -0.66 -1.46 5.48
N SER A 21 -0.77 -1.71 6.79
CA SER A 21 -1.26 -0.72 7.75
C SER A 21 -0.38 0.53 7.79
N GLN A 22 0.95 0.36 7.71
CA GLN A 22 1.88 1.50 7.62
C GLN A 22 1.68 2.30 6.32
N ILE A 23 1.44 1.63 5.19
CA ILE A 23 1.09 2.28 3.92
C ILE A 23 -0.25 3.01 4.04
N GLU A 24 -1.26 2.42 4.67
CA GLU A 24 -2.56 3.06 4.89
C GLU A 24 -2.45 4.28 5.80
N GLU A 25 -1.69 4.20 6.89
CA GLU A 25 -1.41 5.33 7.78
C GLU A 25 -0.63 6.43 7.05
N LEU A 26 0.38 6.06 6.27
CA LEU A 26 1.12 6.99 5.42
C LEU A 26 0.20 7.62 4.37
N GLN A 27 -0.70 6.86 3.75
CA GLN A 27 -1.68 7.41 2.80
C GLN A 27 -2.67 8.35 3.51
N ARG A 28 -3.16 8.01 4.70
CA ARG A 28 -4.10 8.85 5.47
C ARG A 28 -3.46 10.15 5.98
N THR A 29 -2.20 10.11 6.37
CA THR A 29 -1.44 11.27 6.87
C THR A 29 -0.70 12.01 5.76
N CYS A 30 -0.61 11.41 4.57
CA CYS A 30 -0.06 12.08 3.40
C CYS A 30 -1.02 13.20 3.03
N ASP A 31 -0.49 14.42 3.05
CA ASP A 31 -1.06 15.54 2.32
C ASP A 31 -0.95 15.19 0.83
N HIS A 32 -2.03 14.61 0.29
CA HIS A 32 -2.06 14.00 -1.04
C HIS A 32 -1.89 15.06 -2.11
N ASP A 33 -0.63 15.27 -2.50
CA ASP A 33 -0.27 16.03 -3.68
C ASP A 33 -0.43 15.11 -4.89
N PHE A 34 -1.67 15.05 -5.37
CA PHE A 34 -2.04 14.32 -6.57
C PHE A 34 -1.51 15.08 -7.78
N CYS A 35 -0.46 14.54 -8.39
CA CYS A 35 0.15 15.09 -9.59
C CYS A 35 -0.01 14.08 -10.72
N GLY A 36 -0.75 14.45 -11.76
CA GLY A 36 -0.91 13.61 -12.94
C GLY A 36 -1.77 14.26 -14.01
N ASP A 37 -1.84 13.59 -15.14
CA ASP A 37 -2.55 14.02 -16.33
C ASP A 37 -4.05 13.69 -16.25
N SER A 38 -4.82 14.21 -17.21
CA SER A 38 -6.28 14.06 -17.36
C SER A 38 -6.82 12.61 -17.33
N TYR A 39 -5.94 11.60 -17.38
CA TYR A 39 -6.27 10.19 -17.41
C TYR A 39 -6.09 9.49 -16.05
N TYR A 40 -5.07 9.88 -15.29
CA TYR A 40 -4.80 9.33 -13.97
C TYR A 40 -3.97 10.33 -13.15
N VAL A 41 -4.34 10.49 -11.89
CA VAL A 41 -3.55 11.27 -10.94
C VAL A 41 -2.80 10.33 -10.03
N LYS A 42 -1.51 10.59 -9.83
CA LYS A 42 -0.68 9.83 -8.91
C LYS A 42 -0.20 10.75 -7.79
N CYS A 43 -0.39 10.31 -6.56
CA CYS A 43 0.23 10.93 -5.41
C CYS A 43 1.75 10.73 -5.50
N SER A 44 2.52 11.80 -5.72
CA SER A 44 3.98 11.72 -5.82
C SER A 44 4.64 11.21 -4.53
N LYS A 45 3.99 11.47 -3.38
CA LYS A 45 4.48 11.11 -2.04
C LYS A 45 4.14 9.69 -1.61
N CYS A 46 2.93 9.23 -1.93
CA CYS A 46 2.36 7.97 -1.44
C CYS A 46 2.09 6.95 -2.56
N GLN A 47 2.40 7.32 -3.80
CA GLN A 47 2.21 6.54 -5.02
C GLN A 47 0.79 6.00 -5.25
N LYS A 48 -0.19 6.51 -4.51
CA LYS A 48 -1.62 6.22 -4.71
C LYS A 48 -2.03 6.74 -6.08
N ILE A 49 -2.56 5.85 -6.93
CA ILE A 49 -3.06 6.18 -8.26
C ILE A 49 -4.57 6.22 -8.19
N GLU A 50 -5.16 7.35 -8.59
CA GLU A 50 -6.59 7.46 -8.87
C GLU A 50 -6.77 7.61 -10.38
N ALA A 51 -7.40 6.61 -11.00
CA ALA A 51 -7.82 6.67 -12.39
C ALA A 51 -9.10 7.51 -12.48
N LEU A 52 -9.08 8.55 -13.31
CA LEU A 52 -10.20 9.50 -13.42
C LEU A 52 -11.29 9.07 -14.41
N TYR A 53 -11.09 7.96 -15.15
CA TYR A 53 -12.03 7.48 -16.16
C TYR A 53 -12.71 6.17 -15.77
N TYR A 54 -14.05 6.20 -15.84
CA TYR A 54 -15.00 5.10 -15.63
C TYR A 54 -15.45 4.52 -16.98
#